data_AF-A0A9D2IZE4-F1
#
_entry.id   AF-A0A9D2IZE4-F1
#
_cell.length_a   1.000
_cell.length_b   1.000
_cell.length_c   1.000
_cell.angle_alpha   90.00
_cell.angle_beta   90.00
_cell.angle_gamma   90.00
#
_symmetry.space_group_name_H-M   'P 1'
#
loop_
_entity.id
_entity.type
_entity.pdbx_description
1 polymer ?
#
loop_
_entity_poly.entity_id
_entity_poly.type
_entity_poly.pdbx_seq_one_letter_code
_entity_poly.pdbx_strand_id
1 'polypeptide(L)'
;MNKLLWANWARLRHYKAFWLTLAGVFLCSLLSIWSGSRAAEQLAQSGFARTLDSYYFALTTFLGGLYAVFFSLFLSAEFSDGTVRNKLVVGHSRVRIYLADYLICLAACLAFAAMWLLGGLPGLLWMGPFSMGPGEFLAYLLVIFGFTAAFAALFALVNLLPANKAVTVVLSLAVWLGLVLTASAFYDRLSEPEMISGVVYADGAFQEMEPHPNPMYLAGAVRTACTWALEFLPAGQAQLVRGVEVDSPLRMLAFSALFTALALLAGACIFQKKDLK
;
A
#
# COMPACT_ATOMS: atom_id res chain seq x y z
N MET A 1 -9.17 -14.58 23.28
CA MET A 1 -8.28 -13.93 22.29
C MET A 1 -7.14 -13.16 22.95
N ASN A 2 -7.37 -12.49 24.08
CA ASN A 2 -6.35 -11.66 24.75
C ASN A 2 -5.00 -12.39 25.01
N LYS A 3 -5.02 -13.66 25.42
CA LYS A 3 -3.78 -14.45 25.63
C LYS A 3 -2.95 -14.64 24.35
N LEU A 4 -3.61 -14.90 23.21
CA LEU A 4 -2.95 -15.04 21.89
C LEU A 4 -2.35 -13.72 21.43
N LEU A 5 -3.13 -12.63 21.55
CA LEU A 5 -2.68 -11.29 21.19
C LEU A 5 -1.47 -10.87 22.02
N TRP A 6 -1.51 -11.13 23.33
CA TRP A 6 -0.40 -10.80 24.21
C TRP A 6 0.87 -11.60 23.88
N ALA A 7 0.74 -12.89 23.59
CA ALA A 7 1.86 -13.73 23.18
C ALA A 7 2.49 -13.26 21.85
N ASN A 8 1.66 -12.99 20.84
CA ASN A 8 2.12 -12.49 19.54
C ASN A 8 2.73 -11.09 19.65
N TRP A 9 2.17 -10.22 20.50
CA TRP A 9 2.71 -8.90 20.79
C TRP A 9 4.07 -8.96 21.48
N ALA A 10 4.21 -9.84 22.49
CA ALA A 10 5.49 -10.08 23.15
C ALA A 10 6.55 -10.55 22.14
N ARG A 11 6.20 -11.48 21.24
CA ARG A 11 7.10 -11.88 20.15
C ARG A 11 7.50 -10.71 19.27
N LEU A 12 6.52 -9.91 18.82
CA LEU A 12 6.77 -8.74 17.96
C LEU A 12 7.75 -7.75 18.62
N ARG A 13 7.56 -7.47 19.92
CA ARG A 13 8.42 -6.56 20.68
C ARG A 13 9.87 -7.03 20.75
N HIS A 14 10.12 -8.34 20.83
CA HIS A 14 11.47 -8.90 20.86
C HIS A 14 12.04 -9.19 19.46
N TYR A 15 11.26 -8.99 18.40
CA TYR A 15 11.69 -9.26 17.03
C TYR A 15 12.56 -8.14 16.50
N LYS A 16 13.87 -8.37 16.38
CA LYS A 16 14.85 -7.34 15.94
C LYS A 16 14.53 -6.78 14.55
N ALA A 17 14.06 -7.61 13.63
CA ALA A 17 13.74 -7.17 12.29
C ALA A 17 12.59 -6.15 12.28
N PHE A 18 11.63 -6.22 13.21
CA PHE A 18 10.57 -5.22 13.36
C PHE A 18 11.14 -3.84 13.67
N TRP A 19 12.06 -3.73 14.64
CA TRP A 19 12.69 -2.46 14.99
C TRP A 19 13.60 -1.93 13.88
N LEU A 20 14.34 -2.81 13.21
CA LEU A 20 15.17 -2.45 12.06
C LEU A 20 14.34 -1.91 10.90
N THR A 21 13.22 -2.58 10.56
CA THR A 21 12.31 -2.07 9.52
C THR A 21 11.67 -0.74 9.93
N LEU A 22 11.31 -0.59 11.21
CA LEU A 22 10.70 0.63 11.73
C LEU A 22 11.66 1.83 11.64
N ALA A 23 12.92 1.65 12.03
CA ALA A 23 13.97 2.66 11.87
C ALA A 23 14.29 2.91 10.38
N GLY A 24 14.37 1.85 9.56
CA GLY A 24 14.63 1.94 8.13
C GLY A 24 13.56 2.75 7.40
N VAL A 25 12.28 2.54 7.69
CA VAL A 25 11.17 3.30 7.11
C VAL A 25 11.25 4.78 7.46
N PHE A 26 11.53 5.09 8.73
CA PHE A 26 11.70 6.47 9.17
C PHE A 26 12.85 7.16 8.43
N LEU A 27 14.02 6.49 8.35
CA LEU A 27 15.19 7.01 7.64
C LEU A 27 14.95 7.17 6.14
N CYS A 28 14.32 6.19 5.49
CA CYS A 28 13.98 6.28 4.07
C CYS A 28 13.00 7.42 3.79
N SER A 29 11.99 7.63 4.64
CA SER A 29 11.05 8.75 4.53
C SER A 29 11.77 10.09 4.67
N LEU A 30 12.60 10.23 5.71
CA LEU A 30 13.38 11.43 5.96
C LEU A 30 14.32 11.77 4.82
N LEU A 31 15.06 10.78 4.31
CA LEU A 31 15.98 10.95 3.18
C LEU A 31 15.24 11.30 1.89
N SER A 32 14.05 10.74 1.67
CA SER A 32 13.24 11.04 0.49
C SER A 32 12.75 12.48 0.51
N ILE A 33 12.25 12.95 1.66
CA ILE A 33 11.86 14.36 1.83
C ILE A 33 13.06 15.30 1.73
N TRP A 34 14.20 14.94 2.31
CA TRP A 34 15.42 15.74 2.19
C TRP A 34 15.92 15.84 0.75
N SER A 35 15.87 14.73 0.00
CA SER A 35 16.21 14.74 -1.42
C SER A 35 15.19 15.53 -2.25
N GLY A 36 13.91 15.45 -1.90
CA GLY A 36 12.81 16.16 -2.53
C GLY A 36 12.89 17.67 -2.30
N SER A 37 13.28 18.12 -1.11
CA SER A 37 13.45 19.55 -0.83
C SER A 37 14.60 20.15 -1.64
N ARG A 38 15.74 19.44 -1.75
CA ARG A 38 16.86 19.84 -2.62
C ARG A 38 16.46 19.87 -4.09
N ALA A 39 15.71 18.87 -4.54
CA ALA A 39 15.21 18.84 -5.91
C ALA A 39 14.23 19.99 -6.18
N ALA A 40 13.37 20.34 -5.21
CA ALA A 40 12.43 21.45 -5.33
C ALA A 40 13.15 22.81 -5.39
N GLU A 41 14.23 23.01 -4.63
CA GLU A 41 15.06 24.22 -4.74
C GLU A 41 15.68 24.37 -6.14
N GLN A 42 16.16 23.27 -6.72
CA GLN A 42 16.69 23.26 -8.09
C GLN A 42 15.59 23.50 -9.14
N LEU A 43 14.41 22.90 -8.96
CA LEU A 43 13.28 23.04 -9.88
C LEU A 43 12.63 24.43 -9.81
N ALA A 44 12.63 25.07 -8.64
CA ALA A 44 12.17 26.44 -8.47
C ALA A 44 12.98 27.42 -9.34
N GLN A 45 14.26 27.15 -9.56
CA GLN A 45 15.10 27.93 -10.48
C GLN A 45 14.71 27.72 -11.96
N SER A 46 14.05 26.61 -12.28
CA SER A 46 13.55 26.25 -13.62
C SER A 46 12.07 26.56 -13.86
N GLY A 47 11.37 27.15 -12.88
CA GLY A 47 9.97 27.57 -12.99
C GLY A 47 8.90 26.49 -12.72
N PHE A 48 9.29 25.28 -12.33
CA PHE A 48 8.35 24.20 -11.96
C PHE A 48 8.28 24.03 -10.44
N ALA A 49 7.17 24.42 -9.82
CA ALA A 49 6.93 24.19 -8.39
C ALA A 49 6.11 22.90 -8.19
N ARG A 50 6.68 21.90 -7.51
CA ARG A 50 5.92 20.75 -7.00
C ARG A 50 5.58 20.97 -5.52
N THR A 51 4.35 20.61 -5.15
CA THR A 51 3.85 20.73 -3.77
C THR A 51 4.47 19.66 -2.86
N LEU A 52 4.56 19.96 -1.56
CA LEU A 52 5.06 19.03 -0.54
C LEU A 52 4.29 17.70 -0.57
N ASP A 53 2.98 17.76 -0.79
CA ASP A 53 2.02 16.67 -0.87
C ASP A 53 2.54 15.55 -1.80
N SER A 54 3.02 15.93 -2.98
CA SER A 54 3.51 15.00 -4.00
C SER A 54 4.77 14.23 -3.57
N TYR A 55 5.66 14.86 -2.80
CA TYR A 55 6.86 14.23 -2.26
C TYR A 55 6.56 13.40 -1.02
N TYR A 56 5.61 13.88 -0.20
CA TYR A 56 5.22 13.23 1.05
C TYR A 56 4.58 11.86 0.79
N PHE A 57 3.66 11.75 -0.17
CA PHE A 57 3.00 10.48 -0.51
C PHE A 57 3.74 9.63 -1.56
N ALA A 58 4.89 10.09 -2.07
CA ALA A 58 5.62 9.42 -3.16
C ALA A 58 5.98 7.94 -2.87
N LEU A 59 6.24 7.62 -1.60
CA LEU A 59 6.65 6.28 -1.18
C LEU A 59 5.48 5.32 -0.86
N THR A 60 4.23 5.79 -0.93
CA THR A 60 3.08 5.01 -0.46
C THR A 60 2.93 3.66 -1.17
N THR A 61 3.18 3.59 -2.48
CA THR A 61 3.13 2.32 -3.25
C THR A 61 4.17 1.29 -2.77
N PHE A 62 5.34 1.74 -2.27
CA PHE A 62 6.40 0.85 -1.78
C PHE A 62 6.10 0.24 -0.40
N LEU A 63 5.20 0.86 0.39
CA LEU A 63 4.79 0.31 1.69
C LEU A 63 4.19 -1.09 1.54
N GLY A 64 3.42 -1.35 0.49
CA GLY A 64 2.86 -2.68 0.23
C GLY A 64 3.93 -3.77 0.08
N GLY A 65 5.07 -3.44 -0.54
CA GLY A 65 6.19 -4.37 -0.72
C GLY A 65 6.91 -4.65 0.58
N LEU A 66 7.13 -3.61 1.39
CA LEU A 66 7.65 -3.76 2.75
C LEU A 66 6.73 -4.65 3.60
N TYR A 67 5.42 -4.43 3.51
CA TYR A 67 4.42 -5.22 4.23
C TYR A 67 4.49 -6.69 3.82
N ALA A 68 4.61 -6.98 2.52
CA ALA A 68 4.76 -8.33 1.99
C ALA A 68 5.96 -9.08 2.60
N VAL A 69 7.12 -8.42 2.65
CA VAL A 69 8.36 -9.00 3.22
C VAL A 69 8.21 -9.19 4.73
N PHE A 70 7.74 -8.18 5.44
CA PHE A 70 7.62 -8.27 6.90
C PHE A 70 6.61 -9.34 7.32
N PHE A 71 5.42 -9.37 6.71
CA PHE A 71 4.39 -10.37 7.00
C PHE A 71 4.90 -11.78 6.75
N SER A 72 5.53 -12.00 5.59
CA SER A 72 6.04 -13.32 5.23
C SER A 72 7.12 -13.80 6.19
N LEU A 73 8.06 -12.96 6.60
CA LEU A 73 9.11 -13.35 7.54
C LEU A 73 8.57 -13.60 8.96
N PHE A 74 7.69 -12.72 9.45
CA PHE A 74 7.16 -12.81 10.81
C PHE A 74 6.20 -13.99 10.99
N LEU A 75 5.31 -14.21 10.02
CA LEU A 75 4.29 -15.25 10.12
C LEU A 75 4.80 -16.62 9.67
N SER A 76 5.68 -16.70 8.66
CA SER A 76 6.25 -18.00 8.24
C SER A 76 7.13 -18.64 9.31
N ALA A 77 7.70 -17.85 10.24
CA ALA A 77 8.40 -18.38 11.41
C ALA A 77 7.44 -19.17 12.32
N GLU A 78 6.18 -18.77 12.44
CA GLU A 78 5.23 -19.53 13.26
C GLU A 78 4.88 -20.90 12.65
N PHE A 79 4.68 -20.91 11.34
CA PHE A 79 4.29 -22.11 10.60
C PHE A 79 5.42 -23.14 10.55
N SER A 80 6.67 -22.70 10.37
CA SER A 80 7.82 -23.60 10.33
C SER A 80 8.17 -24.20 11.68
N ASP A 81 8.03 -23.41 12.76
CA ASP A 81 8.52 -23.79 14.08
C ASP A 81 7.46 -24.63 14.83
N GLY A 82 6.36 -25.00 14.15
CA GLY A 82 5.26 -25.78 14.71
C GLY A 82 4.45 -25.05 15.79
N THR A 83 4.72 -23.75 16.02
CA THR A 83 4.02 -22.98 17.07
C THR A 83 2.52 -22.90 16.86
N VAL A 84 2.06 -22.89 15.60
CA VAL A 84 0.63 -22.96 15.26
C VAL A 84 -0.01 -24.26 15.78
N ARG A 85 0.70 -25.39 15.70
CA ARG A 85 0.23 -26.68 16.24
C ARG A 85 0.14 -26.64 17.76
N ASN A 86 1.13 -26.03 18.42
CA ASN A 86 1.08 -25.86 19.87
C ASN A 86 -0.13 -25.02 20.31
N LYS A 87 -0.41 -23.91 19.61
CA LYS A 87 -1.61 -23.07 19.86
C LYS A 87 -2.92 -23.88 19.72
N LEU A 88 -2.98 -24.82 18.77
CA LEU A 88 -4.14 -25.70 18.56
C LEU A 88 -4.27 -26.77 19.66
N VAL A 89 -3.16 -27.39 20.08
CA VAL A 89 -3.13 -28.41 21.15
C VAL A 89 -3.63 -27.84 22.48
N VAL A 90 -3.28 -26.58 22.76
CA VAL A 90 -3.77 -25.83 23.95
C VAL A 90 -5.28 -25.51 23.86
N GLY A 91 -5.94 -25.80 22.73
CA GLY A 91 -7.39 -25.67 22.56
C GLY A 91 -7.85 -24.36 21.92
N HIS A 92 -6.96 -23.58 21.31
CA HIS A 92 -7.39 -22.41 20.53
C HIS A 92 -7.96 -22.82 19.17
N SER A 93 -9.03 -22.16 18.72
CA SER A 93 -9.59 -22.42 17.39
C SER A 93 -8.72 -21.81 16.29
N ARG A 94 -8.71 -22.46 15.13
CA ARG A 94 -8.00 -22.00 13.92
C ARG A 94 -8.34 -20.55 13.56
N VAL A 95 -9.63 -20.20 13.58
CA VAL A 95 -10.09 -18.84 13.28
C VAL A 95 -9.53 -17.81 14.28
N ARG A 96 -9.47 -18.15 15.58
CA ARG A 96 -8.92 -17.24 16.60
C ARG A 96 -7.43 -17.02 16.46
N ILE A 97 -6.68 -18.04 16.03
CA ILE A 97 -5.25 -17.92 15.75
C ILE A 97 -5.05 -17.00 14.55
N TYR A 98 -5.74 -17.27 13.44
CA TYR A 98 -5.65 -16.47 12.22
C TYR A 98 -5.99 -14.98 12.43
N LEU A 99 -7.08 -14.68 13.14
CA LEU A 99 -7.45 -13.29 13.45
C LEU A 99 -6.46 -12.61 14.40
N ALA A 100 -5.89 -13.35 15.36
CA ALA A 100 -4.88 -12.80 16.27
C ALA A 100 -3.57 -12.48 15.52
N ASP A 101 -3.18 -13.33 14.58
CA ASP A 101 -2.00 -13.10 13.74
C ASP A 101 -2.23 -11.90 12.81
N TYR A 102 -3.40 -11.82 12.17
CA TYR A 102 -3.80 -10.67 11.36
C TYR A 102 -3.76 -9.35 12.15
N LEU A 103 -4.37 -9.28 13.35
CA LEU A 103 -4.43 -8.05 14.14
C LEU A 103 -3.04 -7.55 14.57
N ILE A 104 -2.14 -8.46 14.92
CA ILE A 104 -0.78 -8.10 15.34
C ILE A 104 0.05 -7.61 14.15
N CYS A 105 -0.09 -8.26 13.00
CA CYS A 105 0.62 -7.84 11.81
C CYS A 105 0.02 -6.53 11.23
N LEU A 106 -1.30 -6.33 11.35
CA LEU A 106 -1.95 -5.05 11.08
C LEU A 106 -1.35 -3.94 11.96
N ALA A 107 -1.25 -4.16 13.27
CA ALA A 107 -0.63 -3.19 14.18
C ALA A 107 0.83 -2.88 13.80
N ALA A 108 1.61 -3.87 13.37
CA ALA A 108 2.97 -3.67 12.90
C ALA A 108 3.02 -2.81 11.61
N CYS A 109 2.16 -3.10 10.63
CA CYS A 109 2.07 -2.31 9.40
C CYS A 109 1.61 -0.87 9.64
N LEU A 110 0.66 -0.67 10.56
CA LEU A 110 0.24 0.66 10.99
C LEU A 110 1.37 1.41 11.69
N ALA A 111 2.19 0.73 12.50
CA ALA A 111 3.38 1.33 13.09
C ALA A 111 4.38 1.76 12.01
N PHE A 112 4.57 0.97 10.95
CA PHE A 112 5.40 1.37 9.81
C PHE A 112 4.82 2.57 9.06
N ALA A 113 3.51 2.59 8.80
CA ALA A 113 2.84 3.74 8.20
C ALA A 113 3.00 5.00 9.07
N ALA A 114 2.85 4.88 10.39
CA ALA A 114 3.03 5.98 11.33
C ALA A 114 4.48 6.50 11.32
N MET A 115 5.48 5.62 11.34
CA MET A 115 6.88 6.05 11.25
C MET A 115 7.23 6.70 9.92
N TRP A 116 6.61 6.24 8.84
CA TRP A 116 6.76 6.87 7.54
C TRP A 116 6.20 8.30 7.56
N LEU A 117 5.00 8.50 8.10
CA LEU A 117 4.39 9.82 8.28
C LEU A 117 5.25 10.73 9.16
N LEU A 118 5.77 10.21 10.28
CA LEU A 118 6.66 10.95 11.18
C LEU A 118 7.97 11.35 10.50
N GLY A 119 8.56 10.45 9.71
CA GLY A 119 9.78 10.73 8.96
C GLY A 119 9.60 11.81 7.89
N GLY A 120 8.36 12.02 7.43
CA GLY A 120 8.03 13.06 6.47
C GLY A 120 7.79 14.45 7.08
N LEU A 121 7.56 14.54 8.39
CA LEU A 121 7.24 15.81 9.07
C LEU A 121 8.28 16.93 8.86
N PRO A 122 9.60 16.65 8.81
CA PRO A 122 10.60 17.69 8.52
C PRO A 122 10.39 18.39 7.16
N GLY A 123 9.63 17.79 6.24
CA GLY A 123 9.24 18.42 4.98
C GLY A 123 8.42 19.68 5.15
N LEU A 124 7.62 19.78 6.23
CA LEU A 124 6.87 20.99 6.58
C LEU A 124 7.80 22.18 6.84
N LEU A 125 8.98 21.93 7.43
CA LEU A 125 9.97 22.95 7.73
C LEU A 125 10.77 23.35 6.48
N TRP A 126 11.10 22.39 5.62
CA TRP A 126 11.95 22.63 4.45
C TRP A 126 11.22 23.14 3.21
N MET A 127 9.97 22.71 2.99
CA MET A 127 9.22 22.98 1.75
C MET A 127 7.96 23.81 1.98
N GLY A 128 7.62 24.09 3.24
CA GLY A 128 6.40 24.82 3.61
C GLY A 128 5.21 23.91 3.94
N PRO A 129 4.03 24.49 4.21
CA PRO A 129 2.85 23.73 4.60
C PRO A 129 2.31 22.87 3.45
N PHE A 130 1.53 21.84 3.80
CA PHE A 130 0.75 21.08 2.83
C PHE A 130 -0.18 22.00 2.04
N SER A 131 -0.37 21.70 0.76
CA SER A 131 -1.34 22.43 -0.08
C SER A 131 -2.77 21.98 0.20
N MET A 132 -2.94 20.71 0.59
CA MET A 132 -4.22 20.13 0.99
C MET A 132 -4.74 20.70 2.32
N GLY A 133 -6.07 20.75 2.45
CA GLY A 133 -6.71 21.15 3.71
C GLY A 133 -6.57 20.10 4.83
N PRO A 134 -6.75 20.46 6.12
CA PRO A 134 -6.67 19.50 7.23
C PRO A 134 -7.67 18.33 7.12
N GLY A 135 -8.85 18.59 6.56
CA GLY A 135 -9.88 17.57 6.33
C GLY A 135 -9.50 16.57 5.23
N GLU A 136 -8.86 17.05 4.17
CA GLU A 136 -8.33 16.20 3.10
C GLU A 136 -7.18 15.36 3.62
N PHE A 137 -6.24 15.95 4.35
CA PHE A 137 -5.15 15.20 4.98
C PHE A 137 -5.68 14.08 5.88
N LEU A 138 -6.71 14.34 6.69
CA LEU A 138 -7.35 13.30 7.50
C LEU A 138 -7.97 12.20 6.64
N ALA A 139 -8.63 12.54 5.53
CA ALA A 139 -9.17 11.57 4.59
C ALA A 139 -8.07 10.67 3.99
N TYR A 140 -6.92 11.25 3.61
CA TYR A 140 -5.76 10.50 3.14
C TYR A 140 -5.22 9.55 4.20
N LEU A 141 -5.11 10.00 5.46
CA LEU A 141 -4.69 9.14 6.58
C LEU A 141 -5.64 7.96 6.77
N LEU A 142 -6.95 8.19 6.66
CA LEU A 142 -7.93 7.12 6.75
C LEU A 142 -7.83 6.14 5.59
N VAL A 143 -7.65 6.62 4.35
CA VAL A 143 -7.41 5.75 3.18
C VAL A 143 -6.13 4.94 3.35
N ILE A 144 -5.06 5.54 3.89
CA ILE A 144 -3.81 4.83 4.23
C ILE A 144 -4.05 3.70 5.23
N PHE A 145 -4.79 3.98 6.30
CA PHE A 145 -5.21 2.95 7.25
C PHE A 145 -6.01 1.84 6.55
N GLY A 146 -6.94 2.21 5.68
CA GLY A 146 -7.80 1.30 4.93
C GLY A 146 -7.02 0.33 4.05
N PHE A 147 -6.19 0.83 3.11
CA PHE A 147 -5.42 -0.06 2.24
C PHE A 147 -4.37 -0.86 3.01
N THR A 148 -3.87 -0.34 4.13
CA THR A 148 -2.93 -1.07 5.00
C THR A 148 -3.60 -2.28 5.63
N ALA A 149 -4.86 -2.14 6.07
CA ALA A 149 -5.66 -3.27 6.53
C ALA A 149 -5.93 -4.30 5.43
N ALA A 150 -6.21 -3.83 4.21
CA ALA A 150 -6.42 -4.71 3.06
C ALA A 150 -5.14 -5.49 2.68
N PHE A 151 -3.97 -4.85 2.65
CA PHE A 151 -2.69 -5.53 2.45
C PHE A 151 -2.39 -6.54 3.56
N ALA A 152 -2.63 -6.16 4.82
CA ALA A 152 -2.44 -7.06 5.95
C ALA A 152 -3.30 -8.33 5.83
N ALA A 153 -4.57 -8.19 5.44
CA ALA A 153 -5.47 -9.33 5.26
C ALA A 153 -5.04 -10.20 4.06
N LEU A 154 -4.63 -9.58 2.96
CA LEU A 154 -4.10 -10.27 1.80
C LEU A 154 -2.87 -11.11 2.14
N PHE A 155 -1.86 -10.52 2.80
CA PHE A 155 -0.66 -11.26 3.11
C PHE A 155 -0.89 -12.31 4.20
N ALA A 156 -1.81 -12.08 5.15
CA ALA A 156 -2.24 -13.12 6.08
C ALA A 156 -2.84 -14.34 5.32
N LEU A 157 -3.65 -14.09 4.29
CA LEU A 157 -4.18 -15.13 3.40
C LEU A 157 -3.06 -15.83 2.61
N VAL A 158 -2.16 -15.08 1.96
CA VAL A 158 -1.08 -15.64 1.15
C VAL A 158 -0.13 -16.51 1.99
N ASN A 159 0.16 -16.10 3.22
CA ASN A 159 0.98 -16.88 4.15
C ASN A 159 0.38 -18.25 4.51
N LEU A 160 -0.94 -18.43 4.35
CA LEU A 160 -1.58 -19.72 4.54
C LEU A 160 -1.38 -20.68 3.36
N LEU A 161 -0.88 -20.26 2.20
CA LEU A 161 -0.79 -21.15 1.04
C LEU A 161 0.46 -22.05 1.11
N PRO A 162 1.70 -21.53 1.22
CA PRO A 162 2.88 -22.38 1.20
C PRO A 162 3.20 -22.95 2.59
N ALA A 163 3.98 -24.04 2.61
CA ALA A 163 4.58 -24.57 3.84
C ALA A 163 6.03 -24.08 4.04
N ASN A 164 6.71 -23.67 2.97
CA ASN A 164 8.10 -23.25 2.99
C ASN A 164 8.23 -21.72 3.12
N LYS A 165 9.02 -21.26 4.10
CA LYS A 165 9.32 -19.84 4.36
C LYS A 165 9.73 -19.07 3.10
N ALA A 166 10.69 -19.62 2.34
CA ALA A 166 11.24 -18.93 1.18
C ALA A 166 10.18 -18.76 0.09
N VAL A 167 9.36 -19.79 -0.13
CA VAL A 167 8.25 -19.76 -1.10
C VAL A 167 7.21 -18.72 -0.69
N THR A 168 6.91 -18.61 0.61
CA THR A 168 5.96 -17.60 1.10
C THR A 168 6.44 -16.17 0.86
N VAL A 169 7.72 -15.89 1.06
CA VAL A 169 8.30 -14.55 0.80
C VAL A 169 8.22 -14.23 -0.69
N VAL A 170 8.67 -15.14 -1.55
CA VAL A 170 8.64 -14.97 -3.01
C VAL A 170 7.21 -14.79 -3.52
N LEU A 171 6.27 -15.61 -3.04
CA LEU A 171 4.86 -15.51 -3.43
C LEU A 171 4.23 -14.19 -2.98
N SER A 172 4.50 -13.74 -1.75
CA SER A 172 3.97 -12.48 -1.23
C SER A 172 4.47 -11.28 -2.04
N LEU A 173 5.77 -11.27 -2.37
CA LEU A 173 6.37 -10.25 -3.23
C LEU A 173 5.81 -10.30 -4.67
N ALA A 174 5.64 -11.49 -5.24
CA ALA A 174 5.07 -11.66 -6.58
C ALA A 174 3.60 -11.18 -6.63
N VAL A 175 2.79 -11.48 -5.61
CA VAL A 175 1.42 -10.99 -5.49
C VAL A 175 1.40 -9.47 -5.37
N TRP A 176 2.25 -8.89 -4.52
CA TRP A 176 2.37 -7.43 -4.41
C TRP A 176 2.75 -6.80 -5.76
N LEU A 177 3.78 -7.33 -6.43
CA LEU A 177 4.23 -6.82 -7.72
C LEU A 177 3.13 -6.92 -8.78
N GLY A 178 2.43 -8.05 -8.86
CA GLY A 178 1.29 -8.22 -9.77
C GLY A 178 0.17 -7.22 -9.52
N LEU A 179 -0.13 -6.93 -8.25
CA LEU A 179 -1.12 -5.91 -7.88
C LEU A 179 -0.67 -4.50 -8.28
N VAL A 180 0.60 -4.16 -8.06
CA VAL A 180 1.16 -2.86 -8.47
C VAL A 180 1.13 -2.71 -9.98
N LEU A 181 1.57 -3.72 -10.74
CA LEU A 181 1.55 -3.68 -12.21
C LEU A 181 0.12 -3.54 -12.75
N THR A 182 -0.83 -4.26 -12.17
CA THR A 182 -2.25 -4.17 -12.55
C THR A 182 -2.82 -2.80 -12.22
N ALA A 183 -2.53 -2.27 -11.03
CA ALA A 183 -2.95 -0.92 -10.63
C ALA A 183 -2.34 0.15 -11.54
N SER A 184 -1.05 0.06 -11.86
CA SER A 184 -0.40 0.97 -12.80
C SER A 184 -1.02 0.90 -14.19
N ALA A 185 -1.34 -0.29 -14.70
CA ALA A 185 -1.99 -0.43 -16.01
C ALA A 185 -3.37 0.25 -16.05
N PHE A 186 -4.18 0.14 -14.99
CA PHE A 186 -5.43 0.88 -14.89
C PHE A 186 -5.21 2.39 -14.75
N TYR A 187 -4.25 2.79 -13.91
CA TYR A 187 -3.89 4.19 -13.69
C TYR A 187 -3.47 4.86 -15.00
N ASP A 188 -2.51 4.28 -15.74
CA ASP A 188 -2.00 4.84 -16.99
C ASP A 188 -3.13 5.03 -18.02
N ARG A 189 -4.08 4.09 -18.09
CA ARG A 189 -5.26 4.19 -18.96
C ARG A 189 -6.25 5.25 -18.54
N LEU A 190 -6.40 5.49 -17.24
CA LEU A 190 -7.28 6.52 -16.70
C LEU A 190 -6.66 7.92 -16.80
N SER A 191 -5.33 8.01 -16.75
CA SER A 191 -4.56 9.25 -16.88
C SER A 191 -4.40 9.74 -18.32
N GLU A 192 -4.88 8.98 -19.32
CA GLU A 192 -4.88 9.43 -20.70
C GLU A 192 -5.72 10.71 -20.88
N PRO A 193 -5.23 11.73 -21.60
CA PRO A 193 -5.97 12.95 -21.86
C PRO A 193 -7.10 12.69 -22.87
N GLU A 194 -8.17 13.48 -22.77
CA GLU A 194 -9.33 13.39 -23.67
C GLU A 194 -8.97 13.80 -25.11
N MET A 195 -8.11 14.81 -25.25
CA MET A 195 -7.64 15.33 -26.53
C MET A 195 -6.13 15.19 -26.60
N ILE A 196 -5.62 14.69 -27.73
CA ILE A 196 -4.19 14.73 -28.04
C ILE A 196 -3.91 16.05 -28.74
N SER A 197 -3.05 16.85 -28.14
CA SER A 197 -2.40 17.98 -28.79
C SER A 197 -0.92 17.67 -28.94
N GLY A 198 -0.32 18.15 -30.01
CA GLY A 198 1.07 17.88 -30.32
C GLY A 198 1.63 18.92 -31.28
N VAL A 199 2.93 18.85 -31.50
CA VAL A 199 3.61 19.68 -32.49
C VAL A 199 4.17 18.74 -33.53
N VAL A 200 3.68 18.83 -34.77
CA VAL A 200 4.15 18.01 -35.88
C VAL A 200 5.08 18.86 -36.74
N TYR A 201 6.23 18.30 -37.09
CA TYR A 201 7.11 18.93 -38.06
C TYR A 201 6.58 18.64 -39.46
N ALA A 202 5.97 19.64 -40.08
CA ALA A 202 5.38 19.58 -41.42
C ALA A 202 5.78 20.82 -42.22
N ASP A 203 6.15 20.63 -43.49
CA ASP A 203 6.58 21.71 -44.40
C ASP A 203 7.74 22.57 -43.88
N GLY A 204 8.72 21.94 -43.22
CA GLY A 204 9.92 22.63 -42.74
C GLY A 204 9.72 23.47 -41.48
N ALA A 205 8.51 23.47 -40.90
CA ALA A 205 8.16 24.19 -39.67
C ALA A 205 7.48 23.27 -38.65
N PHE A 206 7.62 23.62 -37.38
CA PHE A 206 6.83 23.03 -36.30
C PHE A 206 5.43 23.62 -36.33
N GLN A 207 4.42 22.81 -36.65
CA GLN A 207 3.02 23.21 -36.65
C GLN A 207 2.32 22.60 -35.44
N GLU A 208 1.56 23.41 -34.71
CA GLU A 208 0.65 22.90 -33.68
C GLU A 208 -0.43 22.06 -34.37
N MET A 209 -0.52 20.80 -33.96
CA MET A 209 -1.51 19.86 -34.47
C MET A 209 -2.86 20.23 -33.86
N GLU A 210 -3.92 20.33 -34.69
CA GLU A 210 -5.26 20.57 -34.17
C GLU A 210 -5.63 19.48 -33.14
N PRO A 211 -6.16 19.87 -31.96
CA PRO A 211 -6.53 18.92 -30.94
C PRO A 211 -7.53 17.91 -31.50
N HIS A 212 -7.17 16.63 -31.52
CA HIS A 212 -8.09 15.57 -31.92
C HIS A 212 -8.38 14.63 -30.74
N PRO A 213 -9.58 14.00 -30.70
CA PRO A 213 -9.93 13.07 -29.65
C PRO A 213 -8.92 11.93 -29.54
N ASN A 214 -8.55 11.58 -28.31
CA ASN A 214 -7.68 10.44 -28.05
C ASN A 214 -8.48 9.13 -28.17
N PRO A 215 -8.17 8.23 -29.12
CA PRO A 215 -8.89 6.96 -29.25
C PRO A 215 -8.72 6.04 -28.04
N MET A 216 -7.71 6.28 -27.20
CA MET A 216 -7.36 5.45 -26.06
C MET A 216 -7.92 6.01 -24.74
N TYR A 217 -8.54 7.19 -24.77
CA TYR A 217 -9.26 7.78 -23.64
C TYR A 217 -10.49 6.94 -23.27
N LEU A 218 -10.58 6.54 -22.01
CA LEU A 218 -11.75 5.86 -21.47
C LEU A 218 -12.81 6.88 -21.07
N ALA A 219 -13.99 6.80 -21.69
CA ALA A 219 -15.15 7.65 -21.40
C ALA A 219 -16.30 6.88 -20.73
N GLY A 220 -17.18 7.61 -20.05
CA GLY A 220 -18.44 7.10 -19.52
C GLY A 220 -18.31 5.93 -18.53
N ALA A 221 -19.16 4.92 -18.68
CA ALA A 221 -19.27 3.80 -17.74
C ALA A 221 -17.99 2.95 -17.65
N VAL A 222 -17.21 2.84 -18.74
CA VAL A 222 -15.95 2.08 -18.75
C VAL A 222 -14.91 2.77 -17.87
N ARG A 223 -14.83 4.11 -17.94
CA ARG A 223 -13.95 4.90 -17.05
C ARG A 223 -14.33 4.65 -15.59
N THR A 224 -15.62 4.74 -15.26
CA THR A 224 -16.10 4.48 -13.89
C THR A 224 -15.76 3.08 -13.39
N ALA A 225 -15.94 2.05 -14.24
CA ALA A 225 -15.60 0.68 -13.89
C ALA A 225 -14.09 0.50 -13.63
N CYS A 226 -13.24 1.10 -14.47
CA CYS A 226 -11.78 1.09 -14.27
C CYS A 226 -11.36 1.85 -13.00
N THR A 227 -11.99 2.99 -12.71
CA THR A 227 -11.75 3.73 -11.45
C THR A 227 -12.13 2.88 -10.25
N TRP A 228 -13.28 2.22 -10.27
CA TRP A 228 -13.68 1.34 -9.16
C TRP A 228 -12.79 0.11 -9.03
N ALA A 229 -12.32 -0.45 -10.14
CA ALA A 229 -11.34 -1.54 -10.10
C ALA A 229 -10.02 -1.09 -9.46
N LEU A 230 -9.53 0.10 -9.82
CA LEU A 230 -8.33 0.69 -9.24
C LEU A 230 -8.51 0.97 -7.74
N GLU A 231 -9.62 1.59 -7.35
CA GLU A 231 -9.94 1.86 -5.95
C GLU A 231 -10.22 0.60 -5.13
N PHE A 232 -10.64 -0.51 -5.75
CA PHE A 232 -10.85 -1.76 -5.04
C PHE A 232 -9.54 -2.45 -4.64
N LEU A 233 -8.49 -2.28 -5.45
CA LEU A 233 -7.19 -2.89 -5.20
C LEU A 233 -6.40 -2.08 -4.15
N PRO A 234 -5.81 -2.71 -3.11
CA PRO A 234 -5.03 -1.98 -2.12
C PRO A 234 -3.79 -1.27 -2.74
N ALA A 235 -3.19 -1.86 -3.77
CA ALA A 235 -2.12 -1.22 -4.54
C ALA A 235 -2.60 -0.03 -5.38
N GLY A 236 -3.84 -0.07 -5.87
CA GLY A 236 -4.44 1.04 -6.60
C GLY A 236 -4.79 2.21 -5.70
N GLN A 237 -5.32 1.95 -4.49
CA GLN A 237 -5.48 3.00 -3.47
C GLN A 237 -4.15 3.64 -3.09
N ALA A 238 -3.09 2.83 -2.93
CA ALA A 238 -1.76 3.35 -2.65
C ALA A 238 -1.22 4.22 -3.80
N GLN A 239 -1.50 3.86 -5.06
CA GLN A 239 -1.13 4.64 -6.24
C GLN A 239 -1.91 5.96 -6.33
N LEU A 240 -3.20 5.98 -6.03
CA LEU A 240 -4.02 7.20 -6.00
C LEU A 240 -3.57 8.15 -4.88
N VAL A 241 -3.22 7.62 -3.71
CA VAL A 241 -2.60 8.39 -2.62
C VAL A 241 -1.26 8.97 -3.07
N ARG A 242 -0.43 8.18 -3.77
CA ARG A 242 0.85 8.65 -4.34
C ARG A 242 0.66 9.82 -5.32
N GLY A 243 -0.38 9.75 -6.15
CA GLY A 243 -0.72 10.79 -7.14
C GLY A 243 -1.38 12.03 -6.55
N VAL A 244 -1.79 12.00 -5.28
CA VAL A 244 -2.65 13.04 -4.67
C VAL A 244 -3.99 13.14 -5.43
N GLU A 245 -4.56 11.99 -5.79
CA GLU A 245 -5.77 11.86 -6.63
C GLU A 245 -6.90 11.11 -5.88
N VAL A 246 -7.04 11.34 -4.57
CA VAL A 246 -8.12 10.74 -3.76
C VAL A 246 -9.39 11.58 -3.89
N ASP A 247 -10.23 11.24 -4.86
CA ASP A 247 -11.50 11.95 -5.12
C ASP A 247 -12.63 11.54 -4.17
N SER A 248 -12.72 10.25 -3.83
CA SER A 248 -13.85 9.66 -3.11
C SER A 248 -13.39 8.80 -1.92
N PRO A 249 -12.89 9.43 -0.83
CA PRO A 249 -12.25 8.71 0.28
C PRO A 249 -13.19 7.72 0.97
N LEU A 250 -14.49 8.04 1.11
CA LEU A 250 -15.47 7.13 1.71
C LEU A 250 -15.68 5.85 0.88
N ARG A 251 -15.67 5.96 -0.45
CA ARG A 251 -15.81 4.81 -1.35
C ARG A 251 -14.58 3.92 -1.28
N MET A 252 -13.39 4.52 -1.28
CA MET A 252 -12.13 3.80 -1.11
C MET A 252 -12.09 3.07 0.24
N LEU A 253 -12.50 3.72 1.32
CA LEU A 253 -12.60 3.10 2.64
C LEU A 253 -13.56 1.91 2.65
N ALA A 254 -14.73 2.05 2.02
CA ALA A 254 -15.69 0.96 1.89
C ALA A 254 -15.12 -0.23 1.10
N PHE A 255 -14.42 0.03 -0.01
CA PHE A 255 -13.76 -1.02 -0.78
C PHE A 255 -12.62 -1.68 0.00
N SER A 256 -11.83 -0.92 0.75
CA SER A 256 -10.79 -1.47 1.62
C SER A 256 -11.38 -2.36 2.72
N ALA A 257 -12.48 -1.94 3.34
CA ALA A 257 -13.19 -2.74 4.33
C ALA A 257 -13.78 -4.03 3.72
N LEU A 258 -14.39 -3.94 2.54
CA LEU A 258 -14.93 -5.07 1.80
C LEU A 258 -13.83 -6.07 1.41
N PHE A 259 -12.74 -5.58 0.83
CA PHE A 259 -11.58 -6.40 0.45
C PHE A 259 -11.01 -7.12 1.68
N THR A 260 -10.81 -6.38 2.78
CA THR A 260 -10.32 -6.94 4.05
C THR A 260 -11.24 -8.05 4.55
N ALA A 261 -12.56 -7.81 4.58
CA ALA A 261 -13.52 -8.81 5.03
C ALA A 261 -13.49 -10.08 4.16
N LEU A 262 -13.47 -9.93 2.83
CA LEU A 262 -13.41 -11.05 1.88
C LEU A 262 -12.11 -11.85 2.05
N ALA A 263 -10.96 -11.18 2.16
CA ALA A 263 -9.67 -11.83 2.35
C ALA A 263 -9.60 -12.59 3.68
N LEU A 264 -10.11 -12.01 4.77
CA LEU A 264 -10.16 -12.67 6.08
C LEU A 264 -11.11 -13.87 6.09
N LEU A 265 -12.28 -13.77 5.45
CA LEU A 265 -13.22 -14.88 5.33
C LEU A 265 -12.64 -16.03 4.50
N ALA A 266 -12.02 -15.71 3.36
CA ALA A 266 -11.32 -16.69 2.53
C ALA A 266 -10.19 -17.37 3.32
N GLY A 267 -9.37 -16.59 4.03
CA GLY A 267 -8.26 -17.10 4.84
C GLY A 267 -8.75 -18.01 5.97
N ALA A 268 -9.80 -17.63 6.68
CA ALA A 268 -10.41 -18.44 7.72
C ALA A 268 -10.94 -19.78 7.16
N CYS A 269 -11.60 -19.77 6.00
CA CYS A 269 -12.11 -20.97 5.35
C CYS A 269 -10.98 -21.92 4.90
N ILE A 270 -9.94 -21.38 4.28
CA ILE A 270 -8.76 -22.17 3.87
C ILE A 270 -8.04 -22.75 5.09
N PHE A 271 -7.86 -21.95 6.15
CA PHE A 271 -7.14 -22.40 7.33
C PHE A 271 -7.87 -23.50 8.10
N GLN A 272 -9.21 -23.51 8.07
CA GLN A 272 -10.00 -24.62 8.63
C GLN A 272 -9.73 -25.94 7.92
N LYS A 273 -9.54 -25.92 6.59
CA LYS A 273 -9.30 -27.11 5.76
C LYS A 273 -7.83 -27.50 5.67
N LYS A 274 -6.90 -26.61 6.07
CA LYS A 274 -5.46 -26.82 5.93
C LYS A 274 -4.96 -27.93 6.86
N ASP A 275 -4.32 -28.94 6.28
CA ASP A 275 -3.62 -29.98 7.04
C ASP A 275 -2.33 -29.41 7.64
N LEU A 276 -2.14 -29.61 8.94
CA LEU A 276 -0.99 -29.12 9.70
C LEU A 276 -0.17 -30.33 10.13
N LYS A 277 0.68 -30.82 9.22
CA LYS A 277 1.56 -31.97 9.45
C LYS A 277 2.64 -31.69 10.48
#